data_AF-A0A350WPX3-F1
#
_entry.id   AF-A0A350WPX3-F1
#
_cell.length_a   1.000
_cell.length_b   1.000
_cell.length_c   1.000
_cell.angle_alpha   90.00
_cell.angle_beta   90.00
_cell.angle_gamma   90.00
#
_symmetry.space_group_name_H-M   'P 1'
#
loop_
_entity.id
_entity.type
_entity.pdbx_description
1 polymer ?
#
loop_
_entity_poly.entity_id
_entity_poly.type
_entity_poly.pdbx_seq_one_letter_code
_entity_poly.pdbx_strand_id
1 'polypeptide(L)'
;MDFIALGKLYEDLGHWDEAARLFERGLEIGLEESDFGVAVKRLSALQKKRGDLSQAVRLWEEAAGKGHIYAHIELAKYYEHKLRDVALSIQWATSARQEVEKADLPAYVRKHWLHEIDHRLARLQRKAGL
;
A
#
# COMPACT_ATOMS: atom_id res chain seq x y z
N MET A 1 21.70 12.01 3.11
CA MET A 1 20.64 13.00 2.82
C MET A 1 19.33 12.30 3.06
N ASP A 2 18.44 12.86 3.89
CA ASP A 2 17.16 12.24 4.21
C ASP A 2 16.13 12.55 3.13
N PHE A 3 16.03 11.64 2.16
CA PHE A 3 15.08 11.75 1.05
C PHE A 3 13.63 11.71 1.52
N ILE A 4 13.35 11.04 2.64
CA ILE A 4 11.99 10.90 3.17
C ILE A 4 11.53 12.20 3.80
N ALA A 5 12.34 12.80 4.66
CA ALA A 5 12.04 14.08 5.27
C ALA A 5 11.90 15.19 4.22
N LEU A 6 12.81 15.23 3.25
CA LEU A 6 12.73 16.22 2.17
C LEU A 6 11.50 15.99 1.29
N GLY A 7 11.20 14.74 0.91
CA GLY A 7 10.01 14.41 0.13
C GLY A 7 8.72 14.88 0.81
N LYS A 8 8.60 14.62 2.12
CA LYS A 8 7.47 15.10 2.95
C LYS A 8 7.34 16.62 2.94
N LEU A 9 8.46 17.34 3.11
CA LEU A 9 8.47 18.81 3.06
C LEU A 9 7.95 19.34 1.71
N TYR A 10 8.38 18.75 0.60
CA TYR A 10 7.89 19.16 -0.72
C TYR A 10 6.41 18.81 -0.94
N GLU A 11 5.93 17.69 -0.40
CA GLU A 11 4.48 17.39 -0.39
C GLU A 11 3.68 18.45 0.38
N ASP A 12 4.16 18.87 1.56
CA ASP A 12 3.50 19.87 2.40
C ASP A 12 3.47 21.25 1.72
N LEU A 13 4.47 21.55 0.87
CA LEU A 13 4.53 22.75 0.03
C LEU A 13 3.72 22.63 -1.27
N GLY A 14 3.09 21.48 -1.54
CA GLY A 14 2.33 21.23 -2.76
C GLY A 14 3.17 20.97 -4.00
N HIS A 15 4.48 20.75 -3.83
CA HIS A 15 5.43 20.43 -4.90
C HIS A 15 5.50 18.91 -5.12
N TRP A 16 4.42 18.37 -5.70
CA TRP A 16 4.22 16.92 -5.83
C TRP A 16 5.25 16.21 -6.71
N ASP A 17 5.75 16.89 -7.75
CA ASP A 17 6.74 16.34 -8.71
C ASP A 17 8.12 16.22 -8.09
N GLU A 18 8.54 17.23 -7.35
CA GLU A 18 9.76 17.23 -6.56
C GLU A 18 9.71 16.15 -5.47
N ALA A 19 8.59 16.06 -4.75
CA ALA A 19 8.39 15.04 -3.74
C ALA A 19 8.50 13.62 -4.30
N ALA A 20 7.87 13.34 -5.44
CA ALA A 20 7.95 12.03 -6.09
C ALA A 20 9.40 11.68 -6.47
N ARG A 21 10.14 12.62 -7.07
CA ARG A 21 11.56 12.40 -7.43
C ARG A 21 12.43 12.10 -6.21
N LEU A 22 12.13 12.73 -5.06
CA LEU A 22 12.84 12.46 -3.82
C LEU A 22 12.56 11.05 -3.29
N PHE A 23 11.30 10.60 -3.30
CA PHE A 23 10.97 9.23 -2.89
C PHE A 23 11.55 8.19 -3.85
N GLU A 24 11.48 8.42 -5.17
CA GLU A 24 12.11 7.57 -6.19
C GLU A 24 13.62 7.44 -5.93
N ARG A 25 14.30 8.57 -5.71
CA ARG A 25 15.73 8.57 -5.44
C ARG A 25 16.10 7.86 -4.13
N GLY A 26 15.26 8.00 -3.10
CA GLY A 26 15.40 7.24 -1.86
C GLY A 26 15.37 5.73 -2.14
N LEU A 27 14.34 5.27 -2.84
CA LEU A 27 14.18 3.85 -3.20
C LEU A 27 15.36 3.31 -4.03
N GLU A 28 15.87 4.08 -4.99
CA GLU A 28 17.03 3.70 -5.81
C GLU A 28 18.32 3.48 -5.01
N ILE A 29 18.54 4.27 -3.97
CA ILE A 29 19.77 4.22 -3.16
C ILE A 29 19.69 3.12 -2.08
N GLY A 30 18.50 2.55 -1.87
CA GLY A 30 18.25 1.55 -0.84
C GLY A 30 17.96 2.22 0.51
N LEU A 31 16.68 2.25 0.87
CA LEU A 31 16.22 2.72 2.17
C LEU A 31 16.22 1.58 3.18
N GLU A 32 16.36 1.94 4.46
CA GLU A 32 15.98 1.05 5.55
C GLU A 32 14.48 0.70 5.45
N GLU A 33 14.09 -0.44 6.00
CA GLU A 33 12.75 -1.00 5.75
C GLU A 33 11.59 -0.08 6.22
N SER A 34 11.80 0.64 7.33
CA SER A 34 10.85 1.65 7.83
C SER A 34 10.64 2.79 6.82
N ASP A 35 11.73 3.32 6.26
CA ASP A 35 11.71 4.41 5.30
C ASP A 35 11.25 3.95 3.91
N PHE A 36 11.60 2.73 3.51
CA PHE A 36 11.10 2.09 2.31
C PHE A 36 9.56 2.07 2.30
N GLY A 37 8.95 1.56 3.37
CA GLY A 37 7.49 1.51 3.48
C GLY A 37 6.83 2.90 3.39
N VAL A 38 7.46 3.92 3.96
CA VAL A 38 6.99 5.32 3.89
C VAL A 38 7.13 5.88 2.47
N ALA A 39 8.28 5.70 1.81
CA ALA A 39 8.51 6.14 0.44
C ALA A 39 7.51 5.52 -0.53
N VAL A 40 7.37 4.19 -0.51
CA VAL A 40 6.45 3.48 -1.41
C VAL A 40 5.01 3.93 -1.20
N LYS A 41 4.58 4.08 0.06
CA LYS A 41 3.20 4.51 0.36
C LYS A 41 2.91 5.91 -0.19
N ARG A 42 3.85 6.84 -0.04
CA ARG A 42 3.70 8.21 -0.52
C ARG A 42 3.82 8.30 -2.04
N LEU A 43 4.85 7.69 -2.61
CA LEU A 43 5.07 7.67 -4.05
C LEU A 43 3.89 7.03 -4.79
N SER A 44 3.39 5.87 -4.36
CA SER A 44 2.23 5.24 -4.99
C SER A 44 0.96 6.09 -4.91
N ALA A 45 0.77 6.86 -3.83
CA ALA A 45 -0.33 7.83 -3.73
C ALA A 45 -0.17 8.99 -4.73
N LEU A 46 1.05 9.49 -4.93
CA LEU A 46 1.35 10.51 -5.94
C LEU A 46 1.13 9.98 -7.36
N GLN A 47 1.60 8.76 -7.66
CA GLN A 47 1.41 8.15 -8.98
C GLN A 47 -0.07 7.94 -9.30
N LYS A 48 -0.90 7.54 -8.32
CA LYS A 48 -2.36 7.51 -8.48
C LYS A 48 -2.95 8.86 -8.85
N LYS A 49 -2.51 9.94 -8.19
CA LYS A 49 -2.99 11.30 -8.49
C LYS A 49 -2.60 11.74 -9.89
N ARG A 50 -1.45 11.30 -10.40
CA ARG A 50 -1.00 11.53 -11.78
C ARG A 50 -1.68 10.63 -12.83
N GLY A 51 -2.47 9.66 -12.39
CA GLY A 51 -3.10 8.68 -13.28
C GLY A 51 -2.18 7.50 -13.68
N ASP A 52 -0.93 7.47 -13.21
CA ASP A 52 -0.01 6.33 -13.43
C ASP A 52 -0.27 5.22 -12.41
N LEU A 53 -1.38 4.54 -12.62
CA LEU A 53 -1.79 3.45 -11.76
C LEU A 53 -0.88 2.22 -11.91
N SER A 54 -0.24 2.04 -13.07
CA SER A 54 0.68 0.93 -13.32
C SER A 54 1.94 1.03 -12.48
N GLN A 55 2.53 2.22 -12.33
CA GLN A 55 3.63 2.43 -11.38
C GLN A 55 3.20 2.17 -9.94
N ALA A 56 2.01 2.66 -9.55
CA ALA A 56 1.49 2.45 -8.19
C ALA A 56 1.32 0.95 -7.87
N VAL A 57 0.85 0.15 -8.82
CA VAL A 57 0.70 -1.30 -8.66
C VAL A 57 2.05 -1.99 -8.46
N ARG A 58 3.07 -1.68 -9.28
CA ARG A 58 4.42 -2.25 -9.11
C ARG A 58 5.00 -1.95 -7.73
N LEU A 59 4.84 -0.72 -7.28
CA LEU A 59 5.25 -0.27 -5.96
C LEU A 59 4.54 -1.06 -4.84
N TRP A 60 3.25 -1.33 -4.99
CA TRP A 60 2.52 -2.16 -4.02
C TRP A 60 2.91 -3.63 -4.07
N GLU A 61 3.16 -4.20 -5.24
CA GLU A 61 3.61 -5.59 -5.38
C GLU A 61 4.96 -5.78 -4.67
N GLU A 62 5.89 -4.85 -4.85
CA GLU A 62 7.17 -4.86 -4.14
C GLU A 62 6.98 -4.77 -2.63
N ALA A 63 6.21 -3.79 -2.15
CA ALA A 63 5.95 -3.64 -0.72
C ALA A 63 5.15 -4.81 -0.11
N ALA A 64 4.24 -5.42 -0.87
CA ALA A 64 3.51 -6.60 -0.45
C ALA A 64 4.46 -7.82 -0.31
N GLY A 65 5.43 -7.96 -1.21
CA GLY A 65 6.49 -8.95 -1.13
C GLY A 65 7.37 -8.82 0.12
N LYS A 66 7.44 -7.61 0.69
CA LYS A 66 8.11 -7.34 1.98
C LYS A 66 7.19 -7.41 3.21
N GLY A 67 5.93 -7.80 3.04
CA GLY A 67 4.98 -7.96 4.15
C GLY A 67 4.30 -6.66 4.60
N HIS A 68 4.40 -5.57 3.83
CA HIS A 68 3.67 -4.34 4.17
C HIS A 68 2.16 -4.51 3.97
N ILE A 69 1.43 -4.68 5.08
CA ILE A 69 -0.03 -4.89 5.11
C ILE A 69 -0.80 -3.90 4.24
N TYR A 70 -0.45 -2.62 4.26
CA TYR A 70 -1.18 -1.60 3.48
C TYR A 70 -1.14 -1.86 1.97
N ALA A 71 -0.04 -2.45 1.47
CA ALA A 71 0.16 -2.69 0.05
C ALA A 71 -0.77 -3.79 -0.46
N HIS A 72 -0.94 -4.87 0.33
CA HIS A 72 -1.95 -5.90 0.08
C HIS A 72 -3.36 -5.31 -0.01
N ILE A 73 -3.69 -4.33 0.85
CA ILE A 73 -4.99 -3.65 0.84
C ILE A 73 -5.19 -2.78 -0.40
N GLU A 74 -4.16 -2.06 -0.84
CA GLU A 74 -4.24 -1.27 -2.07
C GLU A 74 -4.35 -2.17 -3.31
N LEU A 75 -3.64 -3.30 -3.37
CA LEU A 75 -3.80 -4.30 -4.42
C LEU A 75 -5.21 -4.89 -4.43
N ALA A 76 -5.77 -5.25 -3.26
CA ALA A 76 -7.14 -5.70 -3.17
C ALA A 76 -8.13 -4.67 -3.76
N LYS A 77 -7.99 -3.39 -3.40
CA LYS A 77 -8.82 -2.30 -3.96
C LYS A 77 -8.64 -2.17 -5.47
N TYR A 78 -7.41 -2.30 -5.97
CA TYR A 78 -7.10 -2.20 -7.40
C TYR A 78 -7.81 -3.30 -8.18
N TYR A 79 -7.64 -4.56 -7.80
CA TYR A 79 -8.30 -5.69 -8.45
C TYR A 79 -9.83 -5.59 -8.37
N GLU A 80 -10.38 -5.14 -7.23
CA GLU A 80 -11.83 -4.95 -7.06
C GLU A 80 -12.42 -3.84 -7.96
N HIS A 81 -11.78 -2.67 -7.98
CA HIS A 81 -12.37 -1.47 -8.57
C HIS A 81 -11.99 -1.25 -10.02
N LYS A 82 -10.76 -1.62 -10.40
CA LYS A 82 -10.20 -1.33 -11.73
C LYS A 82 -10.30 -2.51 -12.66
N LEU A 83 -9.90 -3.69 -12.19
CA LEU A 83 -9.96 -4.91 -13.00
C LEU A 83 -11.26 -5.68 -12.83
N ARG A 84 -12.08 -5.33 -11.82
CA ARG A 84 -13.31 -6.05 -11.44
C ARG A 84 -13.07 -7.54 -11.14
N ASP A 85 -11.83 -7.90 -10.80
CA ASP A 85 -11.44 -9.23 -10.40
C ASP A 85 -11.65 -9.40 -8.90
N VAL A 86 -12.82 -9.95 -8.55
CA VAL A 86 -13.20 -10.19 -7.16
C VAL A 86 -12.36 -11.31 -6.55
N ALA A 87 -11.95 -12.30 -7.33
CA ALA A 87 -11.17 -13.44 -6.84
C ALA A 87 -9.78 -12.98 -6.39
N LEU A 88 -9.05 -12.24 -7.25
CA LEU A 88 -7.76 -11.67 -6.88
C LEU A 88 -7.90 -10.65 -5.75
N SER A 89 -8.98 -9.87 -5.72
CA SER A 89 -9.25 -8.97 -4.58
C SER A 89 -9.40 -9.72 -3.25
N ILE A 90 -10.06 -10.89 -3.23
CA ILE A 90 -10.20 -11.72 -2.03
C ILE A 90 -8.84 -12.31 -1.63
N GLN A 91 -8.04 -12.76 -2.60
CA GLN A 91 -6.70 -13.30 -2.34
C GLN A 91 -5.81 -12.27 -1.66
N TRP A 92 -5.75 -11.04 -2.19
CA TRP A 92 -4.96 -9.96 -1.59
C TRP A 92 -5.48 -9.53 -0.21
N ALA A 93 -6.80 -9.46 -0.02
CA ALA A 93 -7.38 -9.16 1.30
C ALA A 93 -7.08 -10.27 2.33
N THR A 94 -7.12 -11.54 1.91
CA THR A 94 -6.73 -12.68 2.76
C THR A 94 -5.25 -12.64 3.10
N SER A 95 -4.39 -12.32 2.14
CA SER A 95 -2.95 -12.18 2.39
C SER A 95 -2.66 -11.04 3.36
N ALA A 96 -3.35 -9.89 3.23
CA ALA A 96 -3.27 -8.81 4.20
C ALA A 96 -3.62 -9.27 5.62
N ARG A 97 -4.67 -10.10 5.77
CA ARG A 97 -5.08 -10.67 7.06
C ARG A 97 -3.97 -11.52 7.67
N GLN A 98 -3.36 -12.39 6.86
CA GLN A 98 -2.26 -13.26 7.30
C GLN A 98 -1.04 -12.45 7.76
N GLU A 99 -0.70 -11.38 7.03
CA GLU A 99 0.41 -10.50 7.43
C GLU A 99 0.12 -9.78 8.76
N VAL A 100 -1.11 -9.36 9.01
CA VAL A 100 -1.53 -8.79 10.32
C VAL A 100 -1.42 -9.82 11.45
N GLU A 101 -1.77 -11.08 11.20
CA GLU A 101 -1.71 -12.15 12.19
C GLU A 101 -0.26 -12.50 12.58
N LYS A 102 0.66 -12.48 11.60
CA LYS A 102 2.10 -12.75 11.79
C LYS A 102 2.86 -11.57 12.39
N ALA A 103 2.47 -10.34 12.07
CA ALA A 103 3.21 -9.15 12.46
C ALA A 103 3.20 -8.93 13.98
N ASP A 104 4.33 -8.46 14.52
CA ASP A 104 4.43 -8.03 15.92
C ASP A 104 3.82 -6.63 16.08
N LEU A 105 2.48 -6.61 16.16
CA LEU A 105 1.68 -5.40 16.29
C LEU A 105 1.09 -5.29 17.70
N PRO A 106 1.00 -4.07 18.26
CA PRO A 106 0.19 -3.82 19.44
C PRO A 106 -1.24 -4.33 19.26
N ALA A 107 -1.83 -4.92 20.30
CA ALA A 107 -3.14 -5.59 20.21
C ALA A 107 -4.25 -4.70 19.62
N TYR A 108 -4.25 -3.40 19.94
CA TYR A 108 -5.23 -2.45 19.41
C TYR A 108 -5.06 -2.22 17.90
N VAL A 109 -3.82 -2.14 17.41
CA VAL A 109 -3.50 -1.97 15.97
C VAL A 109 -3.90 -3.22 15.20
N ARG A 110 -3.53 -4.40 15.73
CA ARG A 110 -3.93 -5.69 15.15
C ARG A 110 -5.45 -5.79 15.05
N LYS A 111 -6.17 -5.50 16.13
CA LYS A 111 -7.64 -5.54 16.16
C LYS A 111 -8.26 -4.59 15.13
N HIS A 112 -7.74 -3.37 15.01
CA HIS A 112 -8.21 -2.39 14.04
C HIS A 112 -8.05 -2.90 12.60
N TRP A 113 -6.85 -3.38 12.24
CA TRP A 113 -6.59 -3.95 10.91
C TRP A 113 -7.47 -5.16 10.60
N LEU A 114 -7.55 -6.14 11.51
CA LEU A 114 -8.38 -7.33 11.30
C LEU A 114 -9.85 -6.96 11.08
N HIS A 115 -10.38 -6.02 11.87
CA HIS A 115 -11.76 -5.56 11.69
C HIS A 115 -12.01 -4.95 10.30
N GLU A 116 -11.11 -4.07 9.82
CA GLU A 116 -11.25 -3.47 8.49
C GLU A 116 -11.15 -4.51 7.36
N ILE A 117 -10.23 -5.48 7.51
CA ILE A 117 -9.98 -6.53 6.52
C ILE A 117 -11.16 -7.50 6.47
N ASP A 118 -11.69 -7.91 7.62
CA ASP A 118 -12.82 -8.83 7.70
C ASP A 118 -14.08 -8.22 7.11
N HIS A 119 -14.32 -6.94 7.39
CA HIS A 119 -15.43 -6.23 6.78
C HIS A 119 -15.30 -6.18 5.23
N ARG A 120 -14.08 -5.99 4.71
CA ARG A 120 -13.82 -6.05 3.26
C ARG A 120 -14.05 -7.47 2.71
N LEU A 121 -13.51 -8.49 3.35
CA LEU A 121 -13.66 -9.88 2.94
C LEU A 121 -15.13 -10.30 2.88
N ALA A 122 -15.91 -10.01 3.93
CA ALA A 122 -17.34 -10.31 3.97
C ALA A 122 -18.13 -9.60 2.86
N ARG A 123 -17.72 -8.39 2.46
CA ARG A 123 -18.32 -7.70 1.30
C ARG A 123 -17.93 -8.38 -0.03
N LEU A 124 -16.67 -8.74 -0.19
CA LEU A 124 -16.16 -9.37 -1.41
C LEU A 124 -16.72 -10.78 -1.61
N GLN A 125 -16.83 -11.58 -0.55
CA GLN A 125 -17.42 -12.92 -0.58
C GLN A 125 -18.88 -12.88 -1.02
N ARG A 126 -19.69 -12.01 -0.42
CA ARG A 126 -21.07 -11.78 -0.86
C ARG A 126 -21.16 -11.39 -2.33
N LYS A 127 -20.22 -10.56 -2.83
CA LYS A 127 -20.14 -10.18 -4.25
C LYS A 127 -19.75 -11.33 -5.16
N ALA A 128 -18.96 -12.28 -4.66
CA ALA A 128 -18.56 -13.50 -5.38
C ALA A 128 -19.62 -14.63 -5.31
N GLY A 129 -20.68 -14.46 -4.52
CA GLY A 129 -21.67 -15.51 -4.26
C GLY A 129 -21.18 -16.60 -3.31
N LEU A 130 -20.19 -16.27 -2.47
CA LEU A 130 -19.64 -17.11 -1.39
C LEU A 130 -20.16 -16.62 -0.04
#